data_AF-A0A2J4PBX6-F1
#
_entry.id   AF-A0A2J4PBX6-F1
#
_cell.length_a   1.000
_cell.length_b   1.000
_cell.length_c   1.000
_cell.angle_alpha   90.00
_cell.angle_beta   90.00
_cell.angle_gamma   90.00
#
_symmetry.space_group_name_H-M   'P 1'
#
loop_
_entity.id
_entity.type
_entity.pdbx_description
1 polymer ?
#
loop_
_entity_poly.entity_id
_entity_poly.type
_entity_poly.pdbx_seq_one_letter_code
_entity_poly.pdbx_strand_id
1 'polypeptide(L)'
;FKELGMEGDIIITQPRVGVRLDATISVMEAEPCEMEQALAAEKPRMPVDGPVHEEVAAASLPEKKRLRPRCSLLWGLAALLSCLIGGFVAWQTEFESYLQSYSPIIAKLSQQCHFFANNDVVDHVRHVNFIKRSKFECDEYSWVYLTLYPGQARVSVIRCRQPFSQWRDNQCLTKYYIKEVANAPA
;
A
#
# COMPACT_ATOMS: atom_id res chain seq x y z
N PHE A 1 -14.59 -4.29 12.65
CA PHE A 1 -16.01 -3.94 12.46
C PHE A 1 -16.88 -5.17 12.27
N LYS A 2 -16.82 -5.89 11.13
CA LYS A 2 -17.57 -7.15 11.00
C LYS A 2 -17.11 -8.24 11.99
N GLU A 3 -15.83 -8.30 12.35
CA GLU A 3 -15.34 -9.18 13.43
C GLU A 3 -15.83 -8.79 14.83
N LEU A 4 -16.33 -7.57 14.99
CA LEU A 4 -16.92 -7.08 16.24
C LEU A 4 -18.46 -7.26 16.25
N GLY A 5 -19.00 -8.06 15.32
CA GLY A 5 -20.43 -8.33 15.21
C GLY A 5 -21.27 -7.15 14.70
N MET A 6 -20.64 -6.12 14.12
CA MET A 6 -21.37 -4.96 13.61
C MET A 6 -21.77 -5.15 12.14
N GLU A 7 -23.08 -5.07 11.88
CA GLU A 7 -23.67 -5.13 10.55
C GLU A 7 -23.63 -3.74 9.87
N GLY A 8 -23.13 -3.68 8.61
CA GLY A 8 -23.12 -2.46 7.79
C GLY A 8 -21.74 -1.90 7.44
N ASP A 9 -21.73 -0.89 6.57
CA ASP A 9 -20.52 -0.19 6.11
C ASP A 9 -20.18 0.96 7.08
N ILE A 10 -19.45 0.63 8.14
CA ILE A 10 -19.06 1.58 9.21
C ILE A 10 -18.15 2.71 8.73
N ILE A 11 -17.41 2.47 7.65
CA ILE A 11 -16.51 3.44 7.04
C ILE A 11 -17.09 3.85 5.69
N ILE A 12 -17.45 5.13 5.55
CA ILE A 12 -17.97 5.72 4.32
C ILE A 12 -16.93 6.68 3.74
N THR A 13 -16.52 6.46 2.49
CA THR A 13 -15.64 7.39 1.78
C THR A 13 -16.46 8.47 1.10
N GLN A 14 -16.08 9.73 1.30
CA GLN A 14 -16.74 10.89 0.71
C GLN A 14 -15.73 11.66 -0.16
N PRO A 15 -15.99 11.85 -1.48
CA PRO A 15 -15.06 12.51 -2.38
C PRO A 15 -14.63 13.89 -1.87
N ARG A 16 -13.33 14.19 -1.92
CA ARG A 16 -12.70 15.45 -1.45
C ARG A 16 -12.82 15.74 0.05
N VAL A 17 -13.45 14.86 0.83
CA VAL A 17 -13.60 14.98 2.29
C VAL A 17 -12.78 13.90 3.01
N GLY A 18 -12.64 12.72 2.40
CA GLY A 18 -11.90 11.61 2.96
C GLY A 18 -12.82 10.54 3.54
N VAL A 19 -12.50 10.04 4.71
CA VAL A 19 -13.19 8.91 5.35
C VAL A 19 -14.07 9.42 6.49
N ARG A 20 -15.30 8.93 6.61
CA ARG A 20 -16.22 9.24 7.71
C ARG A 20 -16.76 7.95 8.33
N LEU A 21 -17.07 8.02 9.63
CA LEU A 21 -17.84 6.99 10.31
C LEU A 21 -19.32 7.17 10.01
N ASP A 22 -20.05 6.06 9.91
CA ASP A 22 -21.50 6.09 9.77
C ASP A 22 -22.15 6.87 10.93
N ALA A 23 -23.16 7.69 10.62
CA ALA A 23 -23.77 8.61 11.57
C ALA A 23 -24.56 7.91 12.70
N THR A 24 -24.82 6.61 12.59
CA THR A 24 -25.53 5.82 13.60
C THR A 24 -24.63 5.33 14.74
N ILE A 25 -23.32 5.60 14.68
CA ILE A 25 -22.33 5.07 15.64
C ILE A 25 -22.21 6.00 16.85
N SER A 26 -22.45 5.46 18.05
CA SER A 26 -22.19 6.16 19.32
C SER A 26 -20.73 5.99 19.74
N VAL A 27 -19.99 7.09 19.82
CA VAL A 27 -18.60 7.10 20.32
C VAL A 27 -18.60 7.36 21.83
N MET A 28 -17.96 6.50 22.60
CA MET A 28 -17.68 6.72 24.02
C MET A 28 -16.17 6.92 24.20
N GLU A 29 -15.81 7.95 24.95
CA GLU A 29 -14.42 8.23 25.30
C GLU A 29 -13.98 7.27 26.41
N ALA A 30 -12.89 6.54 26.19
CA ALA A 30 -12.30 5.69 27.20
C ALA A 30 -11.46 6.54 28.15
N GLU A 31 -11.68 6.42 29.46
CA GLU A 31 -10.85 7.13 30.44
C GLU A 31 -9.40 6.61 30.39
N PRO A 32 -8.39 7.50 30.49
CA PRO A 32 -6.99 7.10 30.40
C PRO A 32 -6.62 6.13 31.53
N CYS A 33 -6.17 4.93 31.16
CA CYS A 33 -5.46 4.05 32.09
C CYS A 33 -4.19 4.78 32.57
N GLU A 34 -3.99 4.84 33.88
CA GLU A 34 -2.97 5.61 34.64
C GLU A 34 -1.50 5.25 34.33
N MET A 35 -1.22 4.48 33.27
CA MET A 35 0.08 3.88 32.99
C MET A 35 1.01 4.74 32.10
N GLU A 36 0.57 5.92 31.65
CA GLU A 36 1.31 6.80 30.72
C GLU A 36 2.11 7.94 31.37
N GLN A 37 2.20 8.03 32.71
CA GLN A 37 2.94 9.14 33.38
C GLN A 37 4.38 8.79 33.81
N ALA A 38 4.86 7.57 33.60
CA ALA A 38 6.16 7.14 34.14
C ALA A 38 7.37 7.30 33.20
N LEU A 39 7.19 7.73 31.94
CA LEU A 39 8.29 7.76 30.95
C LEU A 39 8.62 9.14 30.38
N ALA A 40 8.25 10.22 31.08
CA ALA A 40 8.45 11.60 30.63
C ALA A 40 9.61 12.35 31.33
N ALA A 41 10.47 11.65 32.07
CA ALA A 41 11.60 12.26 32.75
C ALA A 41 12.87 11.47 32.48
N GLU A 42 13.67 11.89 31.49
CA GLU A 42 15.05 12.33 31.73
C GLU A 42 15.72 12.87 30.45
N LYS A 43 16.04 14.16 30.46
CA LYS A 43 17.14 14.81 29.72
C LYS A 43 17.72 15.77 30.75
N PRO A 44 19.05 15.90 30.99
CA PRO A 44 19.91 16.60 30.02
C PRO A 44 21.45 16.38 30.09
N ARG A 45 22.15 16.82 29.03
CA ARG A 45 23.25 17.84 29.02
C ARG A 45 24.38 17.51 28.04
N MET A 46 24.72 18.50 27.20
CA MET A 46 26.04 18.69 26.57
C MET A 46 27.01 19.36 27.56
N PRO A 47 28.34 19.31 27.33
CA PRO A 47 29.09 20.48 26.83
C PRO A 47 30.23 20.11 25.84
N VAL A 48 30.53 20.84 24.76
CA VAL A 48 31.27 22.13 24.61
C VAL A 48 32.75 22.05 25.03
N ASP A 49 33.69 22.15 24.07
CA ASP A 49 34.77 23.16 24.00
C ASP A 49 35.83 22.86 22.91
N GLY A 50 36.26 23.89 22.15
CA GLY A 50 37.55 23.95 21.43
C GLY A 50 38.62 24.65 22.30
N PRO A 51 39.68 25.32 21.78
CA PRO A 51 40.26 25.40 20.42
C PRO A 51 41.83 25.33 20.45
N VAL A 52 42.49 25.84 19.38
CA VAL A 52 43.78 26.60 19.37
C VAL A 52 45.04 25.95 18.74
N HIS A 53 45.43 26.56 17.60
CA HIS A 53 46.75 26.81 16.98
C HIS A 53 47.64 25.64 16.50
N GLU A 54 48.11 25.73 15.25
CA GLU A 54 49.43 26.31 14.95
C GLU A 54 49.58 26.60 13.45
N GLU A 55 50.20 27.74 13.16
CA GLU A 55 50.37 28.38 11.86
C GLU A 55 51.83 28.18 11.45
N VAL A 56 52.12 27.39 10.41
CA VAL A 56 53.49 27.36 9.86
C VAL A 56 53.49 27.23 8.33
N ALA A 57 54.07 28.28 7.74
CA ALA A 57 54.85 28.34 6.52
C ALA A 57 54.19 28.00 5.18
N ALA A 58 54.05 29.07 4.40
CA ALA A 58 53.94 29.06 2.96
C ALA A 58 55.03 28.20 2.30
N ALA A 59 54.59 27.23 1.49
CA ALA A 59 55.42 26.60 0.48
C ALA A 59 54.72 26.76 -0.88
N SER A 60 55.51 27.26 -1.82
CA SER A 60 55.17 27.64 -3.19
C SER A 60 54.39 26.59 -3.97
N LEU A 61 53.38 27.09 -4.70
CA LEU A 61 52.55 26.34 -5.66
C LEU A 61 53.41 25.57 -6.69
N PRO A 62 53.16 24.27 -6.92
CA PRO A 62 53.40 23.71 -8.23
C PRO A 62 52.22 24.09 -9.12
N GLU A 63 52.50 24.75 -10.24
CA GLU A 63 51.53 25.03 -11.29
C GLU A 63 51.01 23.70 -11.87
N LYS A 64 49.96 23.15 -11.24
CA LYS A 64 49.21 22.03 -11.82
C LYS A 64 48.54 22.57 -13.06
N LYS A 65 49.04 22.19 -14.24
CA LYS A 65 48.29 22.26 -15.49
C LYS A 65 46.90 21.67 -15.22
N ARG A 66 45.89 22.55 -15.09
CA ARG A 66 44.51 22.12 -14.90
C ARG A 66 44.11 21.40 -16.18
N LEU A 67 44.14 20.07 -16.15
CA LEU A 67 43.36 19.29 -17.10
C LEU A 67 41.90 19.71 -16.90
N ARG A 68 41.40 20.47 -17.88
CA ARG A 68 40.00 20.87 -18.05
C ARG A 68 39.05 19.66 -17.83
N PRO A 69 37.80 19.91 -17.47
CA PRO A 69 37.00 19.15 -16.52
C PRO A 69 36.26 18.00 -17.23
N ARG A 70 36.98 17.20 -18.01
CA ARG A 70 36.39 16.10 -18.78
C ARG A 70 35.81 15.03 -17.85
N CYS A 71 36.43 14.84 -16.67
CA CYS A 71 35.88 14.00 -15.61
C CYS A 71 34.61 14.59 -14.96
N SER A 72 34.53 15.92 -14.75
CA SER A 72 33.35 16.53 -14.13
C SER A 72 32.10 16.44 -15.02
N LEU A 73 32.28 16.62 -16.34
CA LEU A 73 31.20 16.42 -17.32
C LEU A 73 30.72 14.96 -17.38
N LEU A 74 31.65 14.00 -17.32
CA LEU A 74 31.31 12.57 -17.27
C LEU A 74 30.56 12.20 -16.00
N TRP A 75 30.97 12.73 -14.84
CA TRP A 75 30.28 12.54 -13.57
C TRP A 75 28.90 13.19 -13.55
N GLY A 76 28.75 14.40 -14.13
CA GLY A 76 27.45 15.05 -14.28
C GLY A 76 26.49 14.27 -15.19
N LEU A 77 27.01 13.72 -16.30
CA LEU A 77 26.23 12.87 -17.21
C LEU A 77 25.81 11.56 -16.52
N ALA A 78 26.72 10.93 -15.75
CA ALA A 78 26.44 9.73 -15.00
C ALA A 78 25.38 9.99 -13.90
N ALA A 79 25.47 11.11 -13.18
CA ALA A 79 24.47 11.51 -12.19
C ALA A 79 23.09 11.78 -12.82
N LEU A 80 23.05 12.45 -13.97
CA LEU A 80 21.81 12.68 -14.72
C LEU A 80 21.19 11.36 -15.18
N LEU A 81 21.98 10.46 -15.77
CA LEU A 81 21.52 9.13 -16.18
C LEU A 81 21.03 8.30 -14.99
N SER A 82 21.74 8.34 -13.87
CA SER A 82 21.31 7.72 -12.62
C SER A 82 19.96 8.26 -12.14
N CYS A 83 19.74 9.58 -12.19
CA CYS A 83 18.47 10.19 -11.81
C CYS A 83 17.35 9.81 -12.76
N LEU A 84 17.60 9.78 -14.07
CA LEU A 84 16.59 9.38 -15.07
C LEU A 84 16.20 7.91 -14.90
N ILE A 85 17.17 7.01 -14.72
CA ILE A 85 16.92 5.60 -14.50
C ILE A 85 16.19 5.40 -13.16
N GLY A 86 16.66 6.02 -12.09
CA GLY A 86 16.04 5.93 -10.77
C GLY A 86 14.61 6.47 -10.77
N GLY A 87 14.38 7.62 -11.41
CA GLY A 87 13.05 8.20 -11.57
C GLY A 87 12.12 7.34 -12.42
N PHE A 88 12.63 6.76 -13.52
CA PHE A 88 11.84 5.84 -14.34
C PHE A 88 11.49 4.55 -13.61
N VAL A 89 12.43 3.96 -12.86
CA VAL A 89 12.17 2.76 -12.06
C VAL A 89 11.16 3.07 -10.95
N ALA A 90 11.34 4.16 -10.21
CA ALA A 90 10.40 4.58 -9.17
C ALA A 90 9.00 4.80 -9.76
N TRP A 91 8.90 5.47 -10.91
CA TRP A 91 7.67 5.63 -11.65
C TRP A 91 7.06 4.28 -12.02
N GLN A 92 7.81 3.36 -12.62
CA GLN A 92 7.26 2.05 -12.98
C GLN A 92 6.74 1.26 -11.77
N THR A 93 7.46 1.30 -10.65
CA THR A 93 7.04 0.60 -9.42
C THR A 93 5.80 1.20 -8.78
N GLU A 94 5.60 2.52 -8.88
CA GLU A 94 4.36 3.16 -8.37
C GLU A 94 3.15 2.85 -9.26
N PHE A 95 3.37 2.58 -10.55
CA PHE A 95 2.29 2.36 -11.51
C PHE A 95 1.90 0.89 -11.69
N GLU A 96 2.68 -0.07 -11.19
CA GLU A 96 2.35 -1.50 -11.27
C GLU A 96 1.23 -1.86 -10.28
N SER A 97 0.00 -1.90 -10.77
CA SER A 97 -1.15 -2.29 -9.95
C SER A 97 -1.20 -3.80 -9.76
N TYR A 98 -1.24 -4.24 -8.50
CA TYR A 98 -1.39 -5.64 -8.08
C TYR A 98 -2.56 -6.38 -8.76
N LEU A 99 -3.61 -5.68 -9.19
CA LEU A 99 -4.75 -6.31 -9.89
C LEU A 99 -4.44 -6.78 -11.31
N GLN A 100 -3.39 -6.26 -11.96
CA GLN A 100 -2.98 -6.71 -13.28
C GLN A 100 -2.25 -8.06 -13.23
N SER A 101 -1.63 -8.37 -12.10
CA SER A 101 -1.00 -9.67 -11.87
C SER A 101 -2.02 -10.71 -11.36
N TYR A 102 -3.30 -10.60 -11.70
CA TYR A 102 -4.31 -11.61 -11.34
C TYR A 102 -4.55 -12.55 -12.52
N SER A 103 -4.71 -13.84 -12.24
CA SER A 103 -4.96 -14.85 -13.26
C SER A 103 -6.45 -15.07 -13.46
N PRO A 104 -6.91 -15.25 -14.71
CA PRO A 104 -8.29 -15.59 -14.98
C PRO A 104 -8.63 -16.98 -14.43
N ILE A 105 -9.78 -17.08 -13.77
CA ILE A 105 -10.32 -18.37 -13.31
C ILE A 105 -11.45 -18.78 -14.26
N ILE A 106 -11.28 -19.91 -14.93
CA ILE A 106 -12.36 -20.55 -15.69
C ILE A 106 -13.30 -21.25 -14.71
N ALA A 107 -14.13 -20.47 -14.02
CA ALA A 107 -15.26 -21.01 -13.29
C ALA A 107 -16.35 -21.30 -14.33
N LYS A 108 -16.66 -22.57 -14.61
CA LYS A 108 -17.78 -23.01 -15.47
C LYS A 108 -19.18 -22.59 -14.94
N LEU A 109 -19.25 -21.61 -14.05
CA LEU A 109 -20.38 -21.35 -13.17
C LEU A 109 -21.23 -20.15 -13.60
N SER A 110 -20.70 -19.20 -14.36
CA SER A 110 -21.47 -18.06 -14.86
C SER A 110 -20.81 -17.47 -16.11
N GLN A 111 -21.54 -17.40 -17.22
CA GLN A 111 -21.03 -16.77 -18.44
C GLN A 111 -21.04 -15.22 -18.37
N GLN A 112 -21.64 -14.64 -17.34
CA GLN A 112 -21.81 -13.18 -17.21
C GLN A 112 -20.70 -12.49 -16.41
N CYS A 113 -19.97 -13.20 -15.55
CA CYS A 113 -18.88 -12.65 -14.77
C CYS A 113 -17.52 -13.11 -15.30
N HIS A 114 -16.56 -12.20 -15.33
CA HIS A 114 -15.15 -12.49 -15.59
C HIS A 114 -14.39 -12.54 -14.27
N PHE A 115 -14.01 -13.73 -13.83
CA PHE A 115 -13.31 -13.92 -12.54
C PHE A 115 -11.80 -13.95 -12.69
N PHE A 116 -11.14 -13.25 -11.80
CA PHE A 116 -9.69 -13.16 -11.67
C PHE A 116 -9.29 -13.41 -10.21
N ALA A 117 -8.16 -14.07 -9.98
CA ALA A 117 -7.63 -14.31 -8.64
C ALA A 117 -6.18 -13.89 -8.49
N ASN A 118 -5.81 -13.57 -7.25
CA ASN A 118 -4.43 -13.30 -6.89
C ASN A 118 -3.51 -14.48 -7.28
N ASN A 119 -2.33 -14.18 -7.82
CA ASN A 119 -1.41 -15.16 -8.42
C ASN A 119 -0.40 -15.77 -7.46
N ASP A 120 -0.35 -15.27 -6.23
CA ASP A 120 0.56 -15.69 -5.17
C ASP A 120 -0.02 -16.83 -4.33
N VAL A 121 -0.81 -17.72 -4.94
CA VAL A 121 -1.35 -18.93 -4.34
C VAL A 121 -1.03 -20.16 -5.19
N VAL A 122 -0.91 -21.32 -4.53
CA VAL A 122 -0.58 -22.60 -5.19
C VAL A 122 -1.69 -23.05 -6.15
N ASP A 123 -2.96 -22.86 -5.76
CA ASP A 123 -4.13 -23.23 -6.54
C ASP A 123 -5.31 -22.28 -6.28
N HIS A 124 -6.31 -22.32 -7.15
CA HIS A 124 -7.51 -21.49 -7.07
C HIS A 124 -8.76 -22.25 -6.59
N VAL A 125 -8.62 -23.43 -5.98
CA VAL A 125 -9.78 -24.25 -5.55
C VAL A 125 -10.63 -23.50 -4.53
N ARG A 126 -10.01 -22.73 -3.62
CA ARG A 126 -10.72 -21.91 -2.64
C ARG A 126 -11.50 -20.77 -3.29
N HIS A 127 -10.93 -20.10 -4.28
CA HIS A 127 -11.60 -19.05 -5.05
C HIS A 127 -12.81 -19.61 -5.79
N VAL A 128 -12.66 -20.75 -6.47
CA VAL A 128 -13.76 -21.45 -7.15
C VAL A 128 -14.87 -21.83 -6.15
N ASN A 129 -14.50 -22.35 -4.98
CA ASN A 129 -15.47 -22.70 -3.93
C ASN A 129 -16.19 -21.47 -3.37
N PHE A 130 -15.48 -20.35 -3.22
CA PHE A 130 -16.06 -19.08 -2.79
C PHE A 130 -17.03 -18.54 -3.85
N ILE A 131 -16.65 -18.56 -5.13
CA ILE A 131 -17.51 -18.19 -6.27
C ILE A 131 -18.79 -19.02 -6.26
N LYS A 132 -18.68 -20.35 -6.08
CA LYS A 132 -19.84 -21.26 -6.06
C LYS A 132 -20.85 -20.97 -4.97
N ARG A 133 -20.40 -20.49 -3.81
CA ARG A 133 -21.26 -20.23 -2.66
C ARG A 133 -21.79 -18.80 -2.64
N SER A 134 -21.11 -17.90 -3.33
CA SER A 134 -21.45 -16.48 -3.36
C SER A 134 -22.39 -16.18 -4.52
N LYS A 135 -23.49 -15.47 -4.25
CA LYS A 135 -24.37 -14.96 -5.30
C LYS A 135 -23.78 -13.65 -5.84
N PHE A 136 -23.23 -13.70 -7.05
CA PHE A 136 -22.68 -12.52 -7.74
C PHE A 136 -23.70 -11.97 -8.74
N GLU A 137 -24.04 -10.70 -8.59
CA GLU A 137 -24.75 -9.91 -9.59
C GLU A 137 -23.72 -9.27 -10.53
N CYS A 138 -23.79 -9.61 -11.81
CA CYS A 138 -22.77 -9.27 -12.81
C CYS A 138 -23.30 -8.43 -13.98
N ASP A 139 -24.51 -7.88 -13.88
CA ASP A 139 -25.10 -7.07 -14.95
C ASP A 139 -24.33 -5.76 -15.17
N GLU A 140 -23.98 -5.06 -14.10
CA GLU A 140 -23.29 -3.77 -14.17
C GLU A 140 -21.78 -3.86 -13.89
N TYR A 141 -21.37 -4.73 -12.95
CA TYR A 141 -19.98 -4.91 -12.52
C TYR A 141 -19.50 -6.35 -12.77
N SER A 142 -19.29 -6.68 -14.04
CA SER A 142 -18.99 -8.05 -14.50
C SER A 142 -17.54 -8.51 -14.29
N TRP A 143 -16.59 -7.61 -14.02
CA TRP A 143 -15.18 -7.95 -13.85
C TRP A 143 -14.84 -8.10 -12.37
N VAL A 144 -14.61 -9.33 -11.91
CA VAL A 144 -14.48 -9.67 -10.49
C VAL A 144 -13.07 -10.15 -10.16
N TYR A 145 -12.39 -9.43 -9.27
CA TYR A 145 -11.06 -9.74 -8.77
C TYR A 145 -11.15 -10.23 -7.33
N LEU A 146 -10.64 -11.42 -7.07
CA LEU A 146 -10.73 -12.12 -5.80
C LEU A 146 -9.35 -12.26 -5.16
N THR A 147 -9.25 -11.79 -3.92
CA THR A 147 -8.05 -12.01 -3.09
C THR A 147 -8.43 -12.94 -1.96
N LEU A 148 -7.83 -14.13 -1.95
CA LEU A 148 -8.10 -15.14 -0.95
C LEU A 148 -6.84 -15.95 -0.65
N TYR A 149 -6.47 -15.99 0.62
CA TYR A 149 -5.30 -16.73 1.08
C TYR A 149 -5.69 -17.90 1.99
N PRO A 150 -4.87 -18.96 2.01
CA PRO A 150 -5.01 -20.01 3.00
C PRO A 150 -4.94 -19.50 4.44
N GLY A 151 -5.86 -19.95 5.29
CA GLY A 151 -5.87 -19.61 6.72
C GLY A 151 -6.43 -18.23 7.07
N GLN A 152 -6.69 -17.36 6.09
CA GLN A 152 -7.31 -16.06 6.35
C GLN A 152 -8.83 -16.18 6.45
N ALA A 153 -9.41 -15.50 7.45
CA ALA A 153 -10.86 -15.40 7.63
C ALA A 153 -11.50 -14.42 6.63
N ARG A 154 -10.70 -13.62 5.92
CA ARG A 154 -11.18 -12.55 5.03
C ARG A 154 -11.03 -12.92 3.55
N VAL A 155 -12.05 -12.59 2.77
CA VAL A 155 -12.02 -12.55 1.30
C VAL A 155 -12.19 -11.10 0.87
N SER A 156 -11.29 -10.61 0.01
CA SER A 156 -11.45 -9.32 -0.66
C SER A 156 -11.99 -9.53 -2.06
N VAL A 157 -13.04 -8.78 -2.40
CA VAL A 157 -13.71 -8.85 -3.70
C VAL A 157 -13.78 -7.46 -4.29
N ILE A 158 -13.13 -7.25 -5.42
CA ILE A 158 -13.20 -5.99 -6.17
C ILE A 158 -13.98 -6.30 -7.45
N ARG A 159 -15.06 -5.55 -7.71
CA ARG A 159 -15.88 -5.70 -8.91
C ARG A 159 -15.82 -4.42 -9.72
N CYS A 160 -15.51 -4.52 -11.00
CA CYS A 160 -15.39 -3.39 -11.91
C CYS A 160 -16.37 -3.52 -13.08
N ARG A 161 -16.80 -2.39 -13.65
CA ARG A 161 -17.65 -2.39 -14.86
C ARG A 161 -16.90 -2.91 -16.10
N GLN A 162 -15.58 -2.78 -16.08
CA GLN A 162 -14.66 -3.03 -17.19
C GLN A 162 -13.39 -3.68 -16.65
N PRO A 163 -12.54 -4.29 -17.50
CA PRO A 163 -11.25 -4.79 -17.06
C PRO A 163 -10.43 -3.67 -16.44
N PHE A 164 -9.84 -3.96 -15.27
CA PHE A 164 -8.96 -3.04 -14.56
C PHE A 164 -7.82 -2.56 -15.47
N SER A 165 -7.57 -1.25 -15.46
CA SER A 165 -6.53 -0.62 -16.26
C SER A 165 -5.86 0.48 -15.46
N GLN A 166 -4.53 0.47 -15.35
CA GLN A 166 -3.80 1.54 -14.65
C GLN A 166 -3.87 2.90 -15.36
N TRP A 167 -4.24 2.91 -16.65
CA TRP A 167 -4.21 4.11 -17.50
C TRP A 167 -5.57 4.78 -17.67
N ARG A 168 -6.62 4.24 -17.05
CA ARG A 168 -8.00 4.73 -17.18
C ARG A 168 -8.68 4.79 -15.83
N ASP A 169 -9.73 5.61 -15.74
CA ASP A 169 -10.58 5.67 -14.56
C ASP A 169 -11.36 4.35 -14.41
N ASN A 170 -11.04 3.62 -13.35
CA ASN A 170 -11.68 2.34 -13.06
C ASN A 170 -12.92 2.57 -12.18
N GLN A 171 -14.09 2.23 -12.71
CA GLN A 171 -15.34 2.22 -11.94
C GLN A 171 -15.47 0.88 -11.23
N CYS A 172 -15.00 0.81 -9.98
CA CYS A 172 -14.97 -0.41 -9.19
C CYS A 172 -15.61 -0.24 -7.81
N LEU A 173 -16.13 -1.36 -7.28
CA LEU A 173 -16.68 -1.51 -5.94
C LEU A 173 -15.87 -2.55 -5.19
N THR A 174 -15.51 -2.26 -3.94
CA THR A 174 -14.79 -3.21 -3.08
C THR A 174 -15.71 -3.74 -2.00
N LYS A 175 -15.70 -5.05 -1.78
CA LYS A 175 -16.46 -5.71 -0.71
C LYS A 175 -15.58 -6.72 0.01
N TYR A 176 -15.61 -6.68 1.33
CA TYR A 176 -14.95 -7.66 2.18
C TYR A 176 -15.96 -8.63 2.79
N TYR A 177 -15.64 -9.91 2.67
CA TYR A 177 -16.33 -11.01 3.34
C TYR A 177 -15.43 -11.47 4.48
N ILE A 178 -15.97 -11.52 5.69
CA ILE A 178 -15.24 -12.03 6.85
C ILE A 178 -16.01 -13.25 7.33
N LYS A 179 -15.32 -14.37 7.45
CA LYS A 179 -15.86 -15.58 8.06
C LYS A 179 -15.89 -15.34 9.56
N GLU A 180 -17.08 -15.35 10.15
CA GLU A 180 -17.22 -15.29 11.60
C GLU A 180 -16.40 -16.42 12.23
N VAL A 181 -15.53 -16.06 13.16
CA VAL A 181 -14.81 -17.00 14.00
C VAL A 181 -15.76 -17.33 15.14
N ALA A 182 -16.30 -18.54 15.15
CA ALA A 182 -17.18 -19.04 16.20
C ALA A 182 -16.39 -19.29 17.51
N ASN A 183 -15.76 -18.26 18.06
CA ASN A 183 -15.09 -18.25 19.36
C ASN A 183 -15.21 -16.84 19.97
N ALA A 184 -16.44 -16.36 20.16
CA ALA A 184 -16.71 -15.36 21.18
C ALA A 184 -17.37 -16.10 22.36
N PRO A 185 -16.75 -16.13 23.55
CA PRO A 185 -17.46 -16.59 24.74
C PRO A 185 -18.64 -15.63 24.98
N ALA A 186 -19.81 -16.22 25.22
CA ALA A 186 -21.04 -15.52 25.60
C ALA A 186 -20.92 -14.84 26.96
#